data_AF-A0A7V8NKU8-F1
#
_entry.id   AF-A0A7V8NKU8-F1
#
_cell.length_a   1.000
_cell.length_b   1.000
_cell.length_c   1.000
_cell.angle_alpha   90.00
_cell.angle_beta   90.00
_cell.angle_gamma   90.00
#
_symmetry.space_group_name_H-M   'P 1'
#
loop_
_entity.id
_entity.type
_entity.pdbx_description
1 polymer ?
#
loop_
_entity_poly.entity_id
_entity_poly.type
_entity_poly.pdbx_seq_one_letter_code
_entity_poly.pdbx_strand_id
1 'polypeptide(L)'
;MTGENGMSRIRKSPALLAALALLALSACGSETAKSEGKVVLTVPSWAGGEANVAVARYLLEEELNYEVSERKLDERDAWEALHTGKAHAMLEDWGHQDLRREYVHDKSTVVSAGSMGINGKIGWYVPTYLAEKHPEVTDWRKLNANSHLFAPGGKDEKPGSGDGGPSDTGHDTGGSGDSGGSGDSEGTGGEKGAGPSDGNDTTDSAAGKGSGATGQLLEGSRKFLTHDEALLKNLDLNFTTVYTGSEDAQLKEIRKRAKKREPFLTYWWRPHWVEAEVELTEVRLPSHYGGCDENKKKVDCGYPETKLEKYLNRDFSKDGGKAATLLRNFQWSADDQNSVAKRMTEDGLSPREAAKEWVEKNKGVWKVWLWGT
;
A
#
# COMPACT_ATOMS: atom_id res chain seq x y z
N MET A 1 95.86 20.49 46.38
CA MET A 1 95.11 21.24 45.35
C MET A 1 94.84 20.29 44.20
N THR A 2 93.56 20.03 43.96
CA THR A 2 92.91 19.48 42.73
C THR A 2 93.50 18.19 42.14
N GLY A 3 92.80 17.06 42.04
CA GLY A 3 91.38 16.76 42.23
C GLY A 3 91.05 15.49 41.43
N GLU A 4 90.57 14.48 42.16
CA GLU A 4 89.49 13.51 41.88
C GLU A 4 89.35 12.81 40.50
N ASN A 5 89.41 11.47 40.47
CA ASN A 5 88.30 10.47 40.54
C ASN A 5 87.58 10.31 39.18
N GLY A 6 87.21 9.13 38.70
CA GLY A 6 87.07 7.84 39.35
C GLY A 6 86.79 6.72 38.34
N MET A 7 86.60 5.54 38.92
CA MET A 7 86.79 4.21 38.35
C MET A 7 85.46 3.45 38.37
N SER A 8 85.21 2.57 37.39
CA SER A 8 84.63 1.21 37.55
C SER A 8 84.18 0.68 36.17
N ARG A 9 84.68 -0.39 35.54
CA ARG A 9 84.84 -1.84 35.83
C ARG A 9 83.55 -2.70 35.74
N ILE A 10 83.68 -3.76 34.89
CA ILE A 10 83.14 -5.14 35.01
C ILE A 10 81.69 -5.36 34.47
N ARG A 11 81.25 -6.43 33.76
CA ARG A 11 81.65 -7.85 33.58
C ARG A 11 81.08 -8.45 32.25
N LYS A 12 81.51 -9.69 31.96
CA LYS A 12 81.30 -10.56 30.78
C LYS A 12 79.92 -11.25 30.69
N SER A 13 79.66 -11.88 29.52
CA SER A 13 78.98 -13.19 29.26
C SER A 13 77.64 -13.20 28.47
N PRO A 14 77.28 -14.32 27.78
CA PRO A 14 76.72 -14.32 26.41
C PRO A 14 75.29 -14.89 26.23
N ALA A 15 74.82 -14.86 24.97
CA ALA A 15 73.77 -15.66 24.31
C ALA A 15 72.29 -15.50 24.74
N LEU A 16 71.42 -15.17 23.78
CA LEU A 16 70.20 -15.95 23.50
C LEU A 16 69.59 -15.57 22.14
N LEU A 17 69.35 -16.59 21.30
CA LEU A 17 68.46 -16.52 20.13
C LEU A 17 67.02 -16.28 20.61
N ALA A 18 66.30 -15.38 19.94
CA ALA A 18 64.85 -15.41 19.88
C ALA A 18 64.42 -15.26 18.42
N ALA A 19 63.84 -16.34 17.89
CA ALA A 19 63.26 -16.42 16.56
C ALA A 19 62.01 -15.52 16.47
N LEU A 20 62.02 -14.57 15.54
CA LEU A 20 60.82 -13.83 15.16
C LEU A 20 60.17 -14.56 13.97
N ALA A 21 59.20 -15.42 14.27
CA ALA A 21 58.31 -15.98 13.26
C ALA A 21 57.36 -14.87 12.79
N LEU A 22 57.67 -14.26 11.63
CA LEU A 22 56.71 -13.43 10.89
C LEU A 22 55.65 -14.36 10.29
N LEU A 23 54.53 -14.52 11.02
CA LEU A 23 53.28 -14.98 10.44
C LEU A 23 52.82 -13.94 9.42
N ALA A 24 53.06 -14.20 8.14
CA ALA A 24 52.35 -13.54 7.05
C ALA A 24 50.88 -13.99 7.13
N LEU A 25 50.04 -13.22 7.81
CA LEU A 25 48.60 -13.32 7.63
C LEU A 25 48.32 -12.94 6.17
N SER A 26 48.03 -13.96 5.37
CA SER A 26 47.37 -13.76 4.09
C SER A 26 46.03 -13.11 4.39
N ALA A 27 45.97 -11.80 4.18
CA ALA A 27 44.73 -11.06 4.15
C ALA A 27 43.95 -11.55 2.93
N CYS A 28 43.13 -12.60 3.11
CA CYS A 28 41.91 -12.74 2.33
C CYS A 28 41.02 -11.56 2.72
N GLY A 29 41.31 -10.39 2.17
CA GLY A 29 40.30 -9.37 2.01
C GLY A 29 39.27 -9.98 1.09
N SER A 30 38.07 -10.25 1.61
CA SER A 30 36.91 -10.31 0.75
C SER A 30 36.84 -8.95 0.06
N GLU A 31 37.30 -8.87 -1.19
CA GLU A 31 36.87 -7.79 -2.06
C GLU A 31 35.34 -7.90 -2.10
N THR A 32 34.66 -7.05 -1.33
CA THR A 32 33.25 -6.82 -1.55
C THR A 32 33.12 -6.35 -2.99
N ALA A 33 32.58 -7.22 -3.85
CA ALA A 33 32.44 -6.94 -5.27
C ALA A 33 31.80 -5.56 -5.44
N LYS A 34 32.50 -4.66 -6.15
CA LYS A 34 32.02 -3.29 -6.38
C LYS A 34 30.68 -3.36 -7.12
N SER A 35 29.68 -2.63 -6.64
CA SER A 35 28.35 -2.63 -7.25
C SER A 35 28.39 -2.23 -8.73
N GLU A 36 27.57 -2.88 -9.54
CA GLU A 36 27.39 -2.59 -10.97
C GLU A 36 26.71 -1.23 -11.24
N GLY A 37 26.09 -0.63 -10.22
CA GLY A 37 25.46 0.70 -10.31
C GLY A 37 24.33 0.88 -9.31
N LYS A 38 23.68 2.05 -9.36
CA LYS A 38 22.52 2.38 -8.52
C LYS A 38 21.23 2.36 -9.33
N VAL A 39 20.17 1.77 -8.77
CA VAL A 39 18.81 1.79 -9.35
C VAL A 39 17.85 2.43 -8.36
N VAL A 40 16.99 3.33 -8.82
CA VAL A 40 15.94 3.95 -7.99
C VAL A 40 14.57 3.50 -8.49
N LEU A 41 13.85 2.72 -7.69
CA LEU A 41 12.51 2.22 -8.02
C LEU A 41 11.44 3.04 -7.30
N THR A 42 10.35 3.38 -8.00
CA THR A 42 9.16 3.95 -7.34
C THR A 42 8.32 2.84 -6.74
N VAL A 43 7.86 3.02 -5.50
CA VAL A 43 7.03 2.06 -4.78
C VAL A 43 5.65 2.66 -4.57
N PRO A 44 4.59 2.06 -5.14
CA PRO A 44 3.22 2.52 -4.87
C PRO A 44 2.77 2.12 -3.46
N SER A 45 1.60 2.58 -3.05
CA SER A 45 1.04 2.30 -1.72
C SER A 45 0.11 1.07 -1.65
N TRP A 46 0.03 0.28 -2.73
CA TRP A 46 -0.76 -0.95 -2.79
C TRP A 46 0.14 -2.19 -2.90
N ALA A 47 -0.30 -3.29 -2.28
CA ALA A 47 0.52 -4.47 -2.00
C ALA A 47 1.00 -5.18 -3.27
N GLY A 48 0.17 -5.24 -4.32
CA GLY A 48 0.57 -5.82 -5.61
C GLY A 48 1.78 -5.10 -6.24
N GLY A 49 1.77 -3.76 -6.20
CA GLY A 49 2.87 -2.96 -6.71
C GLY A 49 4.11 -3.00 -5.80
N GLU A 50 3.92 -3.05 -4.48
CA GLU A 50 5.04 -3.30 -3.54
C GLU A 50 5.68 -4.68 -3.81
N ALA A 51 4.89 -5.71 -4.11
CA ALA A 51 5.37 -7.04 -4.47
C ALA A 51 6.20 -7.05 -5.76
N ASN A 52 5.78 -6.33 -6.81
CA ASN A 52 6.57 -6.17 -8.03
C ASN A 52 7.95 -5.56 -7.70
N VAL A 53 7.98 -4.48 -6.92
CA VAL A 53 9.24 -3.81 -6.56
C VAL A 53 10.13 -4.70 -5.70
N ALA A 54 9.54 -5.45 -4.76
CA ALA A 54 10.27 -6.38 -3.90
C ALA A 54 11.02 -7.44 -4.70
N VAL A 55 10.35 -8.08 -5.67
CA VAL A 55 10.96 -9.10 -6.54
C VAL A 55 12.02 -8.49 -7.46
N ALA A 56 11.72 -7.35 -8.09
CA ALA A 56 12.67 -6.65 -8.95
C ALA A 56 13.94 -6.26 -8.17
N ARG A 57 13.77 -5.68 -6.98
CA ARG A 57 14.87 -5.32 -6.08
C ARG A 57 15.72 -6.54 -5.73
N TYR A 58 15.08 -7.63 -5.29
CA TYR A 58 15.80 -8.83 -4.89
C TYR A 58 16.67 -9.36 -6.02
N LEU A 59 16.14 -9.44 -7.24
CA LEU A 59 16.92 -9.91 -8.41
C LEU A 59 18.03 -8.93 -8.81
N LEU A 60 17.79 -7.62 -8.75
CA LEU A 60 18.80 -6.61 -9.03
C LEU A 60 19.98 -6.69 -8.04
N GLU A 61 19.69 -6.88 -6.76
CA GLU A 61 20.70 -6.96 -5.70
C GLU A 61 21.45 -8.30 -5.75
N GLU A 62 20.74 -9.41 -5.76
CA GLU A 62 21.33 -10.75 -5.55
C GLU A 62 21.89 -11.38 -6.82
N GLU A 63 21.27 -11.14 -7.98
CA GLU A 63 21.69 -11.77 -9.24
C GLU A 63 22.56 -10.85 -10.11
N LEU A 64 22.42 -9.52 -9.93
CA LEU A 64 23.10 -8.53 -10.77
C LEU A 64 23.99 -7.54 -9.99
N ASN A 65 24.09 -7.64 -8.66
CA ASN A 65 24.97 -6.81 -7.82
C ASN A 65 24.74 -5.28 -7.95
N TYR A 66 23.49 -4.84 -8.15
CA TYR A 66 23.11 -3.42 -8.12
C TYR A 66 22.73 -2.96 -6.71
N GLU A 67 23.03 -1.70 -6.39
CA GLU A 67 22.48 -1.03 -5.22
C GLU A 67 21.09 -0.47 -5.55
N VAL A 68 20.05 -0.92 -4.84
CA VAL A 68 18.67 -0.47 -5.10
C VAL A 68 18.18 0.46 -3.99
N SER A 69 17.70 1.63 -4.39
CA SER A 69 16.96 2.56 -3.56
C SER A 69 15.50 2.62 -3.98
N GLU A 70 14.63 2.87 -3.01
CA GLU A 70 13.17 2.94 -3.24
C GLU A 70 12.65 4.34 -2.90
N ARG A 71 11.62 4.77 -3.63
CA ARG A 71 10.88 5.99 -3.33
C ARG A 71 9.39 5.69 -3.29
N LYS A 72 8.80 5.73 -2.09
CA LYS A 72 7.35 5.62 -1.93
C LYS A 72 6.67 6.86 -2.51
N LEU A 73 5.90 6.69 -3.59
CA LEU A 73 5.29 7.77 -4.35
C LEU A 73 3.91 7.33 -4.84
N ASP A 74 2.99 8.29 -4.94
CA ASP A 74 1.73 8.08 -5.67
C ASP A 74 2.04 8.10 -7.18
N GLU A 75 1.18 7.48 -8.02
CA GLU A 75 1.48 7.28 -9.45
C GLU A 75 1.85 8.57 -10.19
N ARG A 76 1.15 9.68 -9.93
CA ARG A 76 1.44 10.95 -10.60
C ARG A 76 2.82 11.50 -10.22
N ASP A 77 3.21 11.36 -8.96
CA ASP A 77 4.54 11.75 -8.49
C ASP A 77 5.62 10.80 -9.00
N ALA A 78 5.29 9.52 -9.19
CA ALA A 78 6.17 8.55 -9.83
C ALA A 78 6.46 8.96 -11.28
N TRP A 79 5.43 9.32 -12.07
CA TRP A 79 5.61 9.85 -13.43
C TRP A 79 6.55 11.07 -13.47
N GLU A 80 6.38 12.04 -12.57
CA GLU A 80 7.27 13.20 -12.46
C GLU A 80 8.69 12.82 -12.00
N ALA A 81 8.82 11.84 -11.10
CA ALA A 81 10.12 11.33 -10.69
C ALA A 81 10.88 10.63 -11.83
N LEU A 82 10.17 9.89 -12.69
CA LEU A 82 10.73 9.31 -13.91
C LEU A 82 11.13 10.41 -14.91
N HIS A 83 10.27 11.41 -15.13
CA HIS A 83 10.56 12.56 -16.00
C HIS A 83 11.86 13.26 -15.61
N THR A 84 12.02 13.55 -14.33
CA THR A 84 13.17 14.30 -13.78
C THR A 84 14.41 13.45 -13.54
N GLY A 85 14.34 12.13 -13.75
CA GLY A 85 15.44 11.20 -13.45
C GLY A 85 15.67 10.96 -11.95
N LYS A 86 14.79 11.47 -11.07
CA LYS A 86 14.84 11.18 -9.63
C LYS A 86 14.40 9.75 -9.30
N ALA A 87 13.77 9.06 -10.24
CA ALA A 87 13.55 7.63 -10.21
C ALA A 87 13.82 7.04 -11.60
N HIS A 88 14.22 5.79 -11.63
CA HIS A 88 14.61 5.08 -12.86
C HIS A 88 13.47 4.26 -13.45
N ALA A 89 12.62 3.68 -12.60
CA ALA A 89 11.56 2.78 -13.04
C ALA A 89 10.31 2.85 -12.17
N MET A 90 9.17 2.71 -12.83
CA MET A 90 7.86 2.43 -12.26
C MET A 90 7.37 1.11 -12.84
N LEU A 91 6.98 0.17 -11.96
CA LEU A 91 6.70 -1.21 -12.36
C LEU A 91 5.20 -1.52 -12.48
N GLU A 92 4.33 -0.62 -12.06
CA GLU A 92 2.90 -0.82 -12.17
C GLU A 92 2.19 0.51 -12.37
N ASP A 93 1.69 0.72 -13.59
CA ASP A 93 0.87 1.86 -13.98
C ASP A 93 -0.55 1.37 -14.30
N TRP A 94 -1.54 1.91 -13.60
CA TRP A 94 -2.96 1.55 -13.76
C TRP A 94 -3.71 2.37 -14.81
N GLY A 95 -3.07 3.35 -15.46
CA GLY A 95 -3.78 4.28 -16.33
C GLY A 95 -2.98 5.52 -16.73
N HIS A 96 -3.57 6.71 -16.71
CA HIS A 96 -2.90 8.00 -17.01
C HIS A 96 -2.55 8.27 -18.49
N GLN A 97 -3.56 8.25 -19.37
CA GLN A 97 -3.40 8.65 -20.78
C GLN A 97 -2.88 10.09 -20.93
N ASP A 98 -3.26 10.98 -20.01
CA ASP A 98 -2.75 12.35 -19.91
C ASP A 98 -1.24 12.36 -19.70
N LEU A 99 -0.75 11.61 -18.70
CA LEU A 99 0.67 11.57 -18.36
C LEU A 99 1.50 10.82 -19.40
N ARG A 100 0.96 9.78 -20.02
CA ARG A 100 1.57 9.14 -21.20
C ARG A 100 1.78 10.15 -22.33
N ARG A 101 0.74 10.92 -22.69
CA ARG A 101 0.82 11.95 -23.73
C ARG A 101 1.92 12.96 -23.41
N GLU A 102 1.89 13.48 -22.18
CA GLU A 102 2.85 14.49 -21.75
C GLU A 102 4.29 13.96 -21.70
N TYR A 103 4.55 12.87 -20.99
CA TYR A 103 5.91 12.45 -20.67
C TYR A 103 6.55 11.49 -21.68
N VAL A 104 5.74 10.68 -22.37
CA VAL A 104 6.22 9.72 -23.38
C VAL A 104 6.22 10.34 -24.77
N HIS A 105 5.17 11.07 -25.14
CA HIS A 105 5.05 11.62 -26.49
C HIS A 105 5.62 13.04 -26.59
N ASP A 106 5.09 13.98 -25.81
CA ASP A 106 5.41 15.40 -25.97
C ASP A 106 6.82 15.74 -25.46
N LYS A 107 7.15 15.33 -24.23
CA LYS A 107 8.47 15.55 -23.61
C LYS A 107 9.49 14.46 -23.98
N SER A 108 9.00 13.28 -24.36
CA SER A 108 9.82 12.09 -24.65
C SER A 108 10.79 11.71 -23.52
N THR A 109 10.55 12.07 -22.26
CA THR A 109 11.47 11.84 -21.13
C THR A 109 11.28 10.50 -20.42
N VAL A 110 10.15 9.85 -20.68
CA VAL A 110 9.78 8.55 -20.13
C VAL A 110 9.52 7.62 -21.30
N VAL A 111 9.88 6.35 -21.16
CA VAL A 111 9.64 5.33 -22.19
C VAL A 111 8.88 4.15 -21.60
N SER A 112 8.01 3.54 -22.40
CA SER A 112 7.41 2.26 -22.02
C SER A 112 8.49 1.18 -21.91
N ALA A 113 8.41 0.37 -20.86
CA ALA A 113 9.17 -0.87 -20.68
C ALA A 113 8.30 -2.11 -20.88
N GLY A 114 7.13 -1.94 -21.50
CA GLY A 114 6.17 -2.99 -21.79
C GLY A 114 5.35 -3.43 -20.58
N SER A 115 4.56 -4.47 -20.80
CA SER A 115 3.61 -4.99 -19.82
C SER A 115 4.28 -5.57 -18.58
N MET A 116 3.57 -5.56 -17.46
CA MET A 116 3.87 -6.39 -16.29
C MET A 116 3.34 -7.84 -16.43
N GLY A 117 2.48 -8.10 -17.43
CA GLY A 117 1.84 -9.41 -17.63
C GLY A 117 0.48 -9.56 -16.92
N ILE A 118 -0.02 -8.49 -16.31
CA ILE A 118 -1.24 -8.47 -15.50
C ILE A 118 -2.27 -7.55 -16.18
N ASN A 119 -3.50 -8.05 -16.32
CA ASN A 119 -4.65 -7.24 -16.69
C ASN A 119 -5.45 -6.93 -15.44
N GLY A 120 -5.46 -5.66 -15.05
CA GLY A 120 -6.19 -5.14 -13.92
C GLY A 120 -7.57 -4.62 -14.32
N LYS A 121 -8.52 -4.71 -13.38
CA LYS A 121 -9.84 -4.10 -13.48
C LYS A 121 -10.19 -3.44 -12.17
N ILE A 122 -10.22 -2.11 -12.17
CA ILE A 122 -10.82 -1.32 -11.08
C ILE A 122 -12.34 -1.32 -11.29
N GLY A 123 -13.10 -1.25 -10.21
CA GLY A 123 -14.54 -1.17 -10.28
C GLY A 123 -15.21 -1.05 -8.93
N TRP A 124 -16.53 -1.08 -8.95
CA TRP A 124 -17.32 -1.20 -7.73
C TRP A 124 -17.72 -2.64 -7.53
N TYR A 125 -17.69 -3.07 -6.28
CA TYR A 125 -17.96 -4.45 -5.93
C TYR A 125 -18.86 -4.52 -4.70
N VAL A 126 -19.71 -5.53 -4.69
CA VAL A 126 -20.48 -5.95 -3.53
C VAL A 126 -20.08 -7.38 -3.17
N PRO A 127 -20.31 -7.84 -1.93
CA PRO A 127 -20.11 -9.26 -1.61
C PRO A 127 -20.98 -10.16 -2.49
N THR A 128 -20.45 -11.28 -2.94
CA THR A 128 -21.21 -12.25 -3.73
C THR A 128 -22.43 -12.75 -2.97
N TYR A 129 -22.33 -12.99 -1.66
CA TYR A 129 -23.49 -13.37 -0.85
C TYR A 129 -24.62 -12.33 -0.84
N LEU A 130 -24.30 -11.05 -1.03
CA LEU A 130 -25.29 -9.98 -1.15
C LEU A 130 -25.89 -10.01 -2.56
N ALA A 131 -25.06 -10.11 -3.59
CA ALA A 131 -25.50 -10.16 -4.98
C ALA A 131 -26.37 -11.38 -5.30
N GLU A 132 -26.12 -12.53 -4.67
CA GLU A 132 -26.97 -13.73 -4.82
C GLU A 132 -28.39 -13.51 -4.27
N LYS A 133 -28.52 -12.76 -3.17
CA LYS A 133 -29.81 -12.44 -2.55
C LYS A 133 -30.49 -11.23 -3.20
N HIS A 134 -29.69 -10.26 -3.63
CA HIS A 134 -30.08 -8.97 -4.20
C HIS A 134 -29.39 -8.74 -5.55
N PRO A 135 -29.69 -9.53 -6.59
CA PRO A 135 -28.99 -9.43 -7.88
C PRO A 135 -29.10 -8.04 -8.51
N GLU A 136 -30.14 -7.28 -8.18
CA GLU A 136 -30.31 -5.89 -8.60
C GLU A 136 -29.17 -4.96 -8.16
N VAL A 137 -28.46 -5.24 -7.05
CA VAL A 137 -27.37 -4.36 -6.59
C VAL A 137 -26.12 -4.42 -7.48
N THR A 138 -26.08 -5.34 -8.44
CA THR A 138 -25.02 -5.45 -9.46
C THR A 138 -25.25 -4.52 -10.67
N ASP A 139 -26.31 -3.72 -10.68
CA ASP A 139 -26.58 -2.71 -11.69
C ASP A 139 -26.58 -1.33 -11.01
N TRP A 140 -25.66 -0.46 -11.42
CA TRP A 140 -25.51 0.89 -10.84
C TRP A 140 -26.84 1.67 -10.81
N ARG A 141 -27.71 1.46 -11.82
CA ARG A 141 -29.02 2.13 -11.94
C ARG A 141 -30.02 1.75 -10.84
N LYS A 142 -29.76 0.66 -10.13
CA LYS A 142 -30.60 0.14 -9.05
C LYS A 142 -30.06 0.47 -7.67
N LEU A 143 -28.87 1.05 -7.56
CA LEU A 143 -28.25 1.34 -6.26
C LEU A 143 -29.05 2.34 -5.43
N ASN A 144 -29.67 3.37 -6.03
CA ASN A 144 -30.50 4.33 -5.28
C ASN A 144 -31.71 3.69 -4.60
N ALA A 145 -32.36 2.71 -5.23
CA ALA A 145 -33.48 2.00 -4.63
C ALA A 145 -33.03 1.10 -3.45
N ASN A 146 -31.74 0.77 -3.40
CA ASN A 146 -31.14 -0.17 -2.46
C ASN A 146 -30.09 0.49 -1.55
N SER A 147 -30.00 1.82 -1.54
CA SER A 147 -28.95 2.56 -0.84
C SER A 147 -28.96 2.34 0.67
N HIS A 148 -30.14 2.06 1.24
CA HIS A 148 -30.34 1.71 2.65
C HIS A 148 -29.55 0.45 3.07
N LEU A 149 -29.31 -0.50 2.17
CA LEU A 149 -28.47 -1.67 2.45
C LEU A 149 -27.03 -1.26 2.77
N PHE A 150 -26.56 -0.17 2.16
CA PHE A 150 -25.18 0.30 2.25
C PHE A 150 -25.00 1.45 3.25
N ALA A 151 -26.01 1.73 4.08
CA ALA A 151 -25.92 2.71 5.16
C ALA A 151 -24.87 2.28 6.21
N PRO A 152 -24.40 3.19 7.10
CA PRO A 152 -23.54 2.80 8.22
C PRO A 152 -24.19 1.69 9.06
N GLY A 153 -23.51 0.56 9.23
CA GLY A 153 -24.08 -0.60 9.93
C GLY A 153 -25.23 -1.27 9.17
N GLY A 154 -25.26 -1.11 7.84
CA GLY A 154 -26.26 -1.67 6.94
C GLY A 154 -26.66 -3.09 7.32
N LYS A 155 -27.96 -3.30 7.44
CA LYS A 155 -28.54 -4.61 7.70
C LYS A 155 -29.30 -5.05 6.47
N ASP A 156 -29.24 -6.35 6.22
CA ASP A 156 -30.02 -7.03 5.20
C ASP A 156 -31.49 -7.22 5.67
N GLU A 157 -32.09 -6.12 6.11
CA GLU A 157 -33.46 -6.01 6.63
C GLU A 157 -34.13 -4.79 5.98
N LYS A 158 -35.33 -4.97 5.42
CA LYS A 158 -36.09 -3.86 4.82
C LYS A 158 -36.47 -2.85 5.90
N PRO A 159 -36.15 -1.55 5.74
CA PRO A 159 -36.65 -0.53 6.66
C PRO A 159 -38.18 -0.50 6.58
N GLY A 160 -38.85 -0.79 7.70
CA GLY A 160 -40.30 -0.72 7.83
C GLY A 160 -41.06 -2.05 7.98
N SER A 161 -40.39 -3.19 8.18
CA SER A 161 -41.07 -4.42 8.65
C SER A 161 -41.14 -4.41 10.18
N GLY A 162 -41.63 -3.32 10.77
CA GLY A 162 -41.91 -3.26 12.19
C GLY A 162 -43.17 -4.06 12.44
N ASP A 163 -43.02 -5.26 13.00
CA ASP A 163 -44.13 -5.98 13.59
C ASP A 163 -44.62 -5.14 14.77
N GLY A 164 -45.75 -4.45 14.59
CA GLY A 164 -46.42 -3.68 15.63
C GLY A 164 -46.98 -4.63 16.70
N GLY A 165 -46.13 -5.07 17.62
CA GLY A 165 -46.54 -5.71 18.85
C GLY A 165 -47.04 -4.65 19.85
N PRO A 166 -48.18 -4.85 20.53
CA PRO A 166 -48.79 -3.82 21.35
C PRO A 166 -47.92 -3.49 22.57
N SER A 167 -47.79 -2.19 22.83
CA SER A 167 -47.26 -1.65 24.08
C SER A 167 -48.13 -2.11 25.24
N ASP A 168 -47.56 -2.97 26.11
CA ASP A 168 -48.18 -3.32 27.37
C ASP A 168 -47.97 -2.19 28.38
N THR A 169 -49.07 -1.55 28.75
CA THR A 169 -49.14 -0.57 29.84
C THR A 169 -49.75 -1.26 31.06
N GLY A 170 -48.95 -1.46 32.12
CA GLY A 170 -49.43 -1.78 33.48
C GLY A 170 -48.31 -1.53 34.49
N HIS A 171 -48.32 -0.42 35.24
CA HIS A 171 -48.86 -0.25 36.61
C HIS A 171 -48.08 -1.00 37.70
N ASP A 172 -47.37 -0.24 38.57
CA ASP A 172 -47.50 -0.23 40.05
C ASP A 172 -46.35 0.58 40.70
N THR A 173 -46.62 1.79 41.20
CA THR A 173 -46.87 2.20 42.61
C THR A 173 -45.69 2.08 43.60
N GLY A 174 -45.15 3.26 43.97
CA GLY A 174 -45.08 3.75 45.35
C GLY A 174 -44.04 3.17 46.33
N GLY A 175 -43.25 4.04 46.95
CA GLY A 175 -42.55 3.71 48.20
C GLY A 175 -41.41 4.64 48.59
N SER A 176 -41.71 5.63 49.44
CA SER A 176 -40.85 6.65 50.04
C SER A 176 -39.62 6.13 50.83
N GLY A 177 -38.62 6.99 50.98
CA GLY A 177 -37.57 6.87 52.01
C GLY A 177 -36.61 8.06 51.99
N ASP A 178 -36.87 9.01 52.88
CA ASP A 178 -36.20 10.30 53.07
C ASP A 178 -34.90 10.21 53.91
N SER A 179 -34.14 11.31 53.89
CA SER A 179 -33.30 11.89 54.96
C SER A 179 -31.77 11.71 54.96
N GLY A 180 -31.09 12.84 54.73
CA GLY A 180 -30.23 13.45 55.76
C GLY A 180 -28.72 13.53 55.51
N GLY A 181 -28.17 14.76 55.57
CA GLY A 181 -26.83 15.00 56.11
C GLY A 181 -25.89 15.91 55.30
N SER A 182 -25.88 17.20 55.62
CA SER A 182 -24.83 18.16 55.24
C SER A 182 -23.58 18.00 56.11
N GLY A 183 -22.40 18.35 55.58
CA GLY A 183 -21.18 18.52 56.37
C GLY A 183 -19.96 18.92 55.52
N ASP A 184 -19.56 20.19 55.62
CA ASP A 184 -18.33 20.77 55.06
C ASP A 184 -17.07 20.25 55.76
N SER A 185 -15.91 20.21 55.07
CA SER A 185 -14.65 20.83 55.53
C SER A 185 -13.46 20.62 54.57
N GLU A 186 -12.63 21.67 54.51
CA GLU A 186 -11.40 21.87 53.74
C GLU A 186 -10.18 21.08 54.27
N GLY A 187 -9.12 20.95 53.46
CA GLY A 187 -7.81 20.48 53.95
C GLY A 187 -6.74 20.13 52.90
N THR A 188 -6.18 21.16 52.27
CA THR A 188 -4.76 21.39 51.85
C THR A 188 -3.77 20.25 51.54
N GLY A 189 -3.02 20.43 50.43
CA GLY A 189 -1.55 20.25 50.44
C GLY A 189 -0.88 19.56 49.22
N GLY A 190 -0.09 20.31 48.43
CA GLY A 190 1.22 19.84 47.91
C GLY A 190 1.43 19.64 46.39
N GLU A 191 1.80 20.71 45.66
CA GLU A 191 2.99 20.89 44.79
C GLU A 191 3.79 19.63 44.31
N LYS A 192 4.35 19.42 43.10
CA LYS A 192 4.73 20.09 41.81
C LYS A 192 4.88 18.93 40.78
N GLY A 193 4.87 19.01 39.46
CA GLY A 193 4.92 20.04 38.43
C GLY A 193 5.44 19.39 37.13
N ALA A 194 5.01 19.82 35.93
CA ALA A 194 5.77 19.79 34.67
C ALA A 194 4.87 20.13 33.44
N GLY A 195 5.30 21.12 32.65
CA GLY A 195 5.30 21.08 31.17
C GLY A 195 3.99 21.36 30.41
N PRO A 196 3.99 22.23 29.39
CA PRO A 196 2.78 22.63 28.66
C PRO A 196 2.39 21.66 27.54
N SER A 197 1.07 21.66 27.30
CA SER A 197 0.32 21.31 26.09
C SER A 197 1.11 21.00 24.81
N ASP A 198 0.78 19.86 24.19
CA ASP A 198 0.13 19.81 22.86
C ASP A 198 -0.25 18.36 22.54
N GLY A 199 -1.36 17.90 23.12
CA GLY A 199 -2.06 16.71 22.68
C GLY A 199 -3.14 17.13 21.69
N ASN A 200 -2.97 16.81 20.41
CA ASN A 200 -4.08 16.74 19.49
C ASN A 200 -4.07 15.37 18.80
N ASP A 201 -4.50 14.37 19.56
CA ASP A 201 -5.12 13.17 19.00
C ASP A 201 -6.58 13.54 18.72
N THR A 202 -6.84 13.96 17.49
CA THR A 202 -8.21 14.01 16.96
C THR A 202 -8.23 13.22 15.67
N THR A 203 -8.85 12.05 15.78
CA THR A 203 -9.50 11.33 14.70
C THR A 203 -10.46 12.26 13.98
N ASP A 204 -9.99 12.94 12.93
CA ASP A 204 -10.83 13.77 12.09
C ASP A 204 -11.59 12.87 11.11
N SER A 205 -12.56 12.14 11.67
CA SER A 205 -13.69 11.64 10.92
C SER A 205 -14.57 12.83 10.58
N ALA A 206 -14.16 13.57 9.55
CA ALA A 206 -14.96 14.63 8.95
C ALA A 206 -16.18 14.01 8.27
N ALA A 207 -17.19 13.68 9.07
CA ALA A 207 -18.56 13.51 8.63
C ALA A 207 -19.03 14.86 8.06
N GLY A 208 -18.89 15.01 6.75
CA GLY A 208 -19.46 16.14 6.01
C GLY A 208 -20.97 16.15 6.22
N LYS A 209 -21.47 17.15 6.95
CA LYS A 209 -22.89 17.50 6.98
C LYS A 209 -23.29 18.04 5.60
N GLY A 210 -23.84 17.17 4.77
CA GLY A 210 -24.64 17.49 3.59
C GLY A 210 -25.91 16.65 3.64
N SER A 211 -27.07 17.27 3.44
CA SER A 211 -28.37 16.58 3.44
C SER A 211 -28.41 15.41 2.45
N GLY A 212 -28.90 14.24 2.85
CA GLY A 212 -29.63 13.33 1.96
C GLY A 212 -28.99 11.99 1.54
N ALA A 213 -27.67 11.81 1.66
CA ALA A 213 -27.00 10.55 1.28
C ALA A 213 -27.41 9.38 2.20
N THR A 214 -27.85 8.26 1.61
CA THR A 214 -28.36 7.10 2.37
C THR A 214 -27.44 5.88 2.33
N GLY A 215 -26.56 5.78 1.32
CA GLY A 215 -25.56 4.70 1.21
C GLY A 215 -24.11 5.18 1.34
N GLN A 216 -23.21 4.25 1.60
CA GLN A 216 -21.76 4.46 1.63
C GLN A 216 -21.06 3.62 0.57
N LEU A 217 -20.11 4.25 -0.13
CA LEU A 217 -19.14 3.60 -0.99
C LEU A 217 -17.80 3.57 -0.25
N LEU A 218 -17.36 2.37 0.14
CA LEU A 218 -16.09 2.17 0.81
C LEU A 218 -14.93 2.38 -0.16
N GLU A 219 -13.98 3.19 0.24
CA GLU A 219 -12.83 3.61 -0.56
C GLU A 219 -11.53 3.36 0.21
N GLY A 220 -10.44 3.19 -0.52
CA GLY A 220 -9.11 3.01 0.06
C GLY A 220 -8.46 4.35 0.41
N SER A 221 -7.45 4.73 -0.37
CA SER A 221 -6.77 6.02 -0.26
C SER A 221 -7.26 7.01 -1.31
N ARG A 222 -7.34 8.31 -0.96
CA ARG A 222 -7.56 9.40 -1.92
C ARG A 222 -6.46 9.52 -2.98
N LYS A 223 -5.32 8.85 -2.75
CA LYS A 223 -4.17 8.79 -3.65
C LYS A 223 -4.30 7.72 -4.73
N PHE A 224 -5.28 6.81 -4.61
CA PHE A 224 -5.56 5.80 -5.62
C PHE A 224 -6.19 6.42 -6.87
N LEU A 225 -6.23 5.64 -7.95
CA LEU A 225 -6.88 6.01 -9.20
C LEU A 225 -8.41 5.90 -9.07
N THR A 226 -9.02 6.76 -8.25
CA THR A 226 -10.48 6.86 -8.09
C THR A 226 -11.03 8.15 -8.72
N HIS A 227 -12.22 8.04 -9.30
CA HIS A 227 -13.05 9.15 -9.74
C HIS A 227 -14.49 9.01 -9.19
N ASP A 228 -14.66 8.28 -8.09
CA ASP A 228 -15.97 7.85 -7.60
C ASP A 228 -16.84 8.99 -7.07
N GLU A 229 -16.25 10.02 -6.45
CA GLU A 229 -16.99 11.23 -6.06
C GLU A 229 -17.65 11.90 -7.28
N ALA A 230 -16.98 11.88 -8.45
CA ALA A 230 -17.54 12.41 -9.69
C ALA A 230 -18.60 11.47 -10.27
N LEU A 231 -18.38 10.15 -10.26
CA LEU A 231 -19.38 9.17 -10.70
C LEU A 231 -20.66 9.26 -9.87
N LEU A 232 -20.54 9.26 -8.55
CA LEU A 232 -21.69 9.38 -7.64
C LEU A 232 -22.51 10.63 -7.96
N LYS A 233 -21.84 11.76 -8.16
CA LYS A 233 -22.51 13.02 -8.50
C LYS A 233 -23.14 13.00 -9.90
N ASN A 234 -22.41 12.56 -10.92
CA ASN A 234 -22.83 12.65 -12.32
C ASN A 234 -23.86 11.57 -12.69
N LEU A 235 -23.88 10.46 -11.97
CA LEU A 235 -24.89 9.40 -12.07
C LEU A 235 -26.08 9.61 -11.11
N ASP A 236 -26.13 10.73 -10.38
CA ASP A 236 -27.16 11.10 -9.41
C ASP A 236 -27.41 10.00 -8.36
N LEU A 237 -26.33 9.42 -7.82
CA LEU A 237 -26.37 8.34 -6.86
C LEU A 237 -26.40 8.87 -5.42
N ASN A 238 -27.31 8.33 -4.62
CA ASN A 238 -27.56 8.75 -3.24
C ASN A 238 -26.57 8.13 -2.22
N PHE A 239 -25.28 8.22 -2.53
CA PHE A 239 -24.18 7.64 -1.76
C PHE A 239 -23.13 8.70 -1.43
N THR A 240 -22.33 8.43 -0.40
CA THR A 240 -21.11 9.18 -0.12
C THR A 240 -19.91 8.24 -0.03
N THR A 241 -18.73 8.71 -0.43
CA THR A 241 -17.48 7.96 -0.29
C THR A 241 -16.99 7.96 1.15
N VAL A 242 -16.49 6.82 1.63
CA VAL A 242 -15.86 6.67 2.93
C VAL A 242 -14.47 6.10 2.73
N TYR A 243 -13.45 6.95 2.86
CA TYR A 243 -12.05 6.56 2.70
C TYR A 243 -11.50 5.96 4.00
N THR A 244 -10.93 4.76 3.91
CA THR A 244 -10.22 4.12 5.02
C THR A 244 -8.77 4.60 5.16
N GLY A 245 -8.22 5.22 4.10
CA GLY A 245 -6.90 5.83 4.06
C GLY A 245 -5.81 4.97 3.41
N SER A 246 -6.00 3.64 3.34
CA SER A 246 -5.04 2.69 2.75
C SER A 246 -5.71 1.40 2.29
N GLU A 247 -5.01 0.61 1.47
CA GLU A 247 -5.44 -0.75 1.10
C GLU A 247 -5.66 -1.61 2.34
N ASP A 248 -4.68 -1.67 3.26
CA ASP A 248 -4.76 -2.48 4.47
C ASP A 248 -5.99 -2.14 5.33
N ALA A 249 -6.30 -0.85 5.47
CA ALA A 249 -7.46 -0.41 6.23
C ALA A 249 -8.77 -0.77 5.51
N GLN A 250 -8.80 -0.68 4.17
CA GLN A 250 -9.94 -1.10 3.36
C GLN A 250 -10.17 -2.61 3.45
N LEU A 251 -9.13 -3.42 3.31
CA LEU A 251 -9.16 -4.88 3.46
C LEU A 251 -9.69 -5.30 4.83
N LYS A 252 -9.24 -4.65 5.91
CA LYS A 252 -9.73 -4.91 7.26
C LYS A 252 -11.23 -4.68 7.36
N GLU A 253 -11.74 -3.59 6.77
CA GLU A 253 -13.19 -3.31 6.78
C GLU A 253 -13.98 -4.28 5.89
N ILE A 254 -13.50 -4.60 4.69
CA ILE A 254 -14.08 -5.62 3.80
C ILE A 254 -14.21 -6.96 4.55
N ARG A 255 -13.13 -7.46 5.12
CA ARG A 255 -13.10 -8.73 5.89
C ARG A 255 -14.01 -8.67 7.10
N LYS A 256 -14.01 -7.56 7.84
CA LYS A 256 -14.85 -7.38 9.03
C LYS A 256 -16.34 -7.45 8.68
N ARG A 257 -16.77 -6.74 7.63
CA ARG A 257 -18.17 -6.76 7.17
C ARG A 257 -18.54 -8.13 6.60
N ALA A 258 -17.67 -8.73 5.80
CA ALA A 258 -17.88 -10.06 5.23
C ALA A 258 -18.06 -11.15 6.31
N LYS A 259 -17.22 -11.15 7.36
CA LYS A 259 -17.35 -12.06 8.51
C LYS A 259 -18.71 -11.97 9.21
N LYS A 260 -19.29 -10.78 9.23
CA LYS A 260 -20.62 -10.52 9.80
C LYS A 260 -21.76 -10.64 8.78
N ARG A 261 -21.43 -10.93 7.52
CA ARG A 261 -22.35 -10.90 6.37
C ARG A 261 -23.09 -9.57 6.22
N GLU A 262 -22.46 -8.47 6.63
CA GLU A 262 -23.00 -7.11 6.47
C GLU A 262 -22.92 -6.68 5.00
N PRO A 263 -23.95 -6.04 4.42
CA PRO A 263 -23.85 -5.47 3.08
C PRO A 263 -22.80 -4.35 3.02
N PHE A 264 -22.07 -4.27 1.90
CA PHE A 264 -21.22 -3.14 1.58
C PHE A 264 -21.05 -2.98 0.07
N LEU A 265 -20.77 -1.75 -0.34
CA LEU A 265 -20.34 -1.39 -1.68
C LEU A 265 -18.92 -0.85 -1.54
N THR A 266 -17.97 -1.31 -2.35
CA THR A 266 -16.57 -0.90 -2.25
C THR A 266 -15.97 -0.64 -3.62
N TYR A 267 -15.17 0.43 -3.73
CA TYR A 267 -14.14 0.55 -4.76
C TYR A 267 -13.14 -0.58 -4.54
N TRP A 268 -12.79 -1.32 -5.58
CA TRP A 268 -11.78 -2.38 -5.47
C TRP A 268 -11.14 -2.66 -6.83
N TRP A 269 -10.13 -3.53 -6.86
CA TRP A 269 -9.54 -4.01 -8.10
C TRP A 269 -9.38 -5.53 -8.12
N ARG A 270 -9.34 -6.05 -9.34
CA ARG A 270 -9.01 -7.43 -9.66
C ARG A 270 -7.84 -7.47 -10.63
N PRO A 271 -7.05 -8.55 -10.65
CA PRO A 271 -7.07 -9.66 -9.70
C PRO A 271 -6.50 -9.26 -8.34
N HIS A 272 -6.96 -9.87 -7.24
CA HIS A 272 -6.47 -9.58 -5.89
C HIS A 272 -6.51 -10.84 -5.00
N TRP A 273 -5.53 -11.02 -4.11
CA TRP A 273 -5.44 -12.21 -3.25
C TRP A 273 -6.62 -12.37 -2.28
N VAL A 274 -7.29 -11.27 -1.90
CA VAL A 274 -8.42 -11.29 -0.94
C VAL A 274 -9.63 -12.05 -1.46
N GLU A 275 -9.74 -12.26 -2.78
CA GLU A 275 -10.90 -12.92 -3.38
C GLU A 275 -11.02 -14.40 -2.99
N ALA A 276 -9.91 -15.01 -2.58
CA ALA A 276 -9.92 -16.35 -1.99
C ALA A 276 -10.61 -16.40 -0.60
N GLU A 277 -10.80 -15.26 0.05
CA GLU A 277 -11.42 -15.14 1.38
C GLU A 277 -12.79 -14.48 1.34
N VAL A 278 -12.93 -13.44 0.52
CA VAL A 278 -14.16 -12.68 0.36
C VAL A 278 -14.47 -12.62 -1.13
N GLU A 279 -15.40 -13.47 -1.57
CA GLU A 279 -15.87 -13.43 -2.94
C GLU A 279 -16.69 -12.16 -3.18
N LEU A 280 -16.29 -11.42 -4.21
CA LEU A 280 -16.91 -10.16 -4.62
C LEU A 280 -17.62 -10.33 -5.97
N THR A 281 -18.65 -9.53 -6.21
CA THR A 281 -19.35 -9.44 -7.48
C THR A 281 -19.29 -8.00 -7.97
N GLU A 282 -18.85 -7.80 -9.23
CA GLU A 282 -18.74 -6.48 -9.83
C GLU A 282 -20.14 -5.86 -10.02
N VAL A 283 -20.26 -4.59 -9.64
CA VAL A 283 -21.37 -3.74 -10.02
C VAL A 283 -21.08 -3.21 -11.41
N ARG A 284 -21.94 -3.55 -12.36
CA ARG A 284 -21.85 -3.05 -13.73
C ARG A 284 -22.08 -1.54 -13.71
N LEU A 285 -21.00 -0.78 -13.86
CA LEU A 285 -20.98 0.66 -14.11
C LEU A 285 -21.26 0.97 -15.60
N PRO A 286 -21.50 2.23 -16.00
CA PRO A 286 -21.53 2.59 -17.42
C PRO A 286 -20.22 2.17 -18.11
N SER A 287 -20.30 1.70 -19.36
CA SER A 287 -19.11 1.24 -20.07
C SER A 287 -18.10 2.38 -20.27
N HIS A 288 -16.82 2.09 -20.06
CA HIS A 288 -15.73 3.03 -20.33
C HIS A 288 -15.64 3.35 -21.83
N TYR A 289 -15.38 4.62 -22.17
CA TYR A 289 -15.12 5.08 -23.54
C TYR A 289 -13.95 6.08 -23.56
N GLY A 290 -13.30 6.24 -24.72
CA GLY A 290 -12.12 7.11 -24.82
C GLY A 290 -12.42 8.56 -24.41
N GLY A 291 -11.65 9.10 -23.47
CA GLY A 291 -11.74 10.50 -23.02
C GLY A 291 -12.73 10.75 -21.89
N CYS A 292 -13.48 9.74 -21.42
CA CYS A 292 -14.51 9.93 -20.39
C CYS A 292 -13.93 10.29 -19.01
N ASP A 293 -12.68 9.94 -18.75
CA ASP A 293 -11.94 10.17 -17.51
C ASP A 293 -10.91 11.31 -17.60
N GLU A 294 -10.75 11.96 -18.76
CA GLU A 294 -9.81 13.08 -18.95
C GLU A 294 -10.20 14.32 -18.11
N ASN A 295 -11.50 14.54 -17.91
CA ASN A 295 -12.00 15.57 -17.01
C ASN A 295 -12.57 14.95 -15.73
N LYS A 296 -11.76 14.95 -14.67
CA LYS A 296 -12.11 14.39 -13.35
C LYS A 296 -13.44 14.88 -12.77
N LYS A 297 -13.97 16.04 -13.18
CA LYS A 297 -15.26 16.56 -12.69
C LYS A 297 -16.46 16.11 -13.52
N LYS A 298 -16.23 15.58 -14.72
CA LYS A 298 -17.27 15.20 -15.69
C LYS A 298 -17.35 13.69 -15.94
N VAL A 299 -16.62 12.89 -15.17
CA VAL A 299 -16.59 11.43 -15.34
C VAL A 299 -17.98 10.84 -15.13
N ASP A 300 -18.47 10.11 -16.12
CA ASP A 300 -19.78 9.45 -16.15
C ASP A 300 -19.68 7.98 -16.60
N CYS A 301 -18.45 7.45 -16.69
CA CYS A 301 -18.12 6.11 -17.14
C CYS A 301 -17.44 5.32 -16.02
N GLY A 302 -17.66 4.01 -15.98
CA GLY A 302 -16.86 3.11 -15.14
C GLY A 302 -15.42 2.99 -15.63
N TYR A 303 -14.62 2.26 -14.88
CA TYR A 303 -13.20 2.07 -15.15
C TYR A 303 -12.93 1.16 -16.36
N PRO A 304 -11.82 1.37 -17.09
CA PRO A 304 -11.41 0.46 -18.14
C PRO A 304 -10.86 -0.85 -17.56
N GLU A 305 -10.75 -1.88 -18.41
CA GLU A 305 -9.75 -2.92 -18.17
C GLU A 305 -8.38 -2.35 -18.56
N THR A 306 -7.41 -2.46 -17.66
CA THR A 306 -6.08 -1.90 -17.84
C THR A 306 -5.07 -3.02 -17.88
N LYS A 307 -4.37 -3.15 -18.99
CA LYS A 307 -3.12 -3.90 -19.01
C LYS A 307 -2.07 -3.10 -18.24
N LEU A 308 -1.56 -3.66 -17.15
CA LEU A 308 -0.58 -2.97 -16.30
C LEU A 308 0.75 -2.86 -17.04
N GLU A 309 1.24 -1.63 -17.14
CA GLU A 309 2.44 -1.28 -17.91
C GLU A 309 3.55 -0.79 -16.99
N LYS A 310 4.79 -0.94 -17.47
CA LYS A 310 5.99 -0.45 -16.80
C LYS A 310 6.55 0.72 -17.60
N TYR A 311 7.20 1.64 -16.89
CA TYR A 311 7.85 2.79 -17.49
C TYR A 311 9.23 3.03 -16.91
N LEU A 312 10.12 3.56 -17.73
CA LEU A 312 11.48 3.91 -17.34
C LEU A 312 11.75 5.36 -17.70
N ASN A 313 12.59 6.02 -16.90
CA ASN A 313 13.27 7.23 -17.35
C ASN A 313 14.02 6.93 -18.65
N ARG A 314 13.96 7.85 -19.64
CA ARG A 314 14.55 7.65 -20.98
C ARG A 314 16.06 7.42 -20.95
N ASP A 315 16.79 8.12 -20.10
CA ASP A 315 18.26 8.03 -20.07
C ASP A 315 18.68 6.74 -19.36
N PHE A 316 18.06 6.42 -18.21
CA PHE A 316 18.22 5.10 -17.58
C PHE A 316 17.83 3.96 -18.52
N SER A 317 16.81 4.15 -19.36
CA SER A 317 16.42 3.17 -20.35
C SER A 317 17.55 2.82 -21.33
N LYS A 318 18.40 3.79 -21.70
CA LYS A 318 19.53 3.61 -22.62
C LYS A 318 20.79 3.12 -21.90
N ASP A 319 21.08 3.72 -20.75
CA ASP A 319 22.38 3.61 -20.08
C ASP A 319 22.35 2.71 -18.84
N GLY A 320 21.17 2.28 -18.40
CA GLY A 320 20.97 1.45 -17.20
C GLY A 320 21.40 -0.01 -17.33
N GLY A 321 21.99 -0.40 -18.46
CA GLY A 321 22.62 -1.70 -18.68
C GLY A 321 21.74 -2.89 -18.30
N LYS A 322 22.32 -3.82 -17.54
CA LYS A 322 21.68 -5.07 -17.09
C LYS A 322 20.38 -4.83 -16.34
N ALA A 323 20.36 -3.81 -15.47
CA ALA A 323 19.18 -3.46 -14.70
C ALA A 323 18.02 -3.03 -15.60
N ALA A 324 18.28 -2.19 -16.59
CA ALA A 324 17.27 -1.77 -17.56
C ALA A 324 16.72 -2.97 -18.34
N THR A 325 17.58 -3.91 -18.76
CA THR A 325 17.17 -5.14 -19.44
C THR A 325 16.28 -6.02 -18.56
N LEU A 326 16.69 -6.31 -17.32
CA LEU A 326 15.90 -7.09 -16.37
C LEU A 326 14.49 -6.48 -16.19
N LEU A 327 14.41 -5.17 -15.96
CA LEU A 327 13.11 -4.50 -15.70
C LEU A 327 12.18 -4.53 -16.92
N ARG A 328 12.72 -4.51 -18.15
CA ARG A 328 11.92 -4.72 -19.37
C ARG A 328 11.43 -6.15 -19.50
N ASN A 329 12.30 -7.10 -19.22
CA ASN A 329 11.97 -8.51 -19.37
C ASN A 329 11.01 -9.01 -18.28
N PHE A 330 11.03 -8.37 -17.10
CA PHE A 330 10.20 -8.76 -15.96
C PHE A 330 8.71 -8.70 -16.29
N GLN A 331 8.10 -9.86 -16.45
CA GLN A 331 6.68 -10.07 -16.62
C GLN A 331 6.28 -11.31 -15.84
N TRP A 332 5.17 -11.25 -15.12
CA TRP A 332 4.68 -12.39 -14.35
C TRP A 332 3.17 -12.41 -14.26
N SER A 333 2.64 -13.52 -13.75
CA SER A 333 1.20 -13.71 -13.64
C SER A 333 0.61 -12.93 -12.46
N ALA A 334 -0.70 -12.69 -12.53
CA ALA A 334 -1.46 -12.17 -11.41
C ALA A 334 -1.36 -13.06 -10.17
N ASP A 335 -1.30 -14.39 -10.35
CA ASP A 335 -1.19 -15.35 -9.25
C ASP A 335 0.16 -15.23 -8.55
N ASP A 336 1.23 -15.02 -9.31
CA ASP A 336 2.56 -14.78 -8.74
C ASP A 336 2.58 -13.49 -7.92
N GLN A 337 2.07 -12.40 -8.48
CA GLN A 337 1.98 -11.12 -7.77
C GLN A 337 1.16 -11.26 -6.48
N ASN A 338 -0.03 -11.84 -6.58
CA ASN A 338 -0.92 -12.04 -5.44
C ASN A 338 -0.32 -12.97 -4.38
N SER A 339 0.47 -13.96 -4.79
CA SER A 339 1.17 -14.82 -3.84
C SER A 339 2.15 -14.02 -3.00
N VAL A 340 2.99 -13.18 -3.60
CA VAL A 340 3.97 -12.34 -2.89
C VAL A 340 3.28 -11.26 -2.06
N ALA A 341 2.30 -10.57 -2.63
CA ALA A 341 1.54 -9.53 -1.93
C ALA A 341 0.87 -10.10 -0.67
N LYS A 342 0.26 -11.28 -0.76
CA LYS A 342 -0.35 -11.96 0.40
C LYS A 342 0.68 -12.31 1.48
N ARG A 343 1.87 -12.79 1.12
CA ARG A 343 2.95 -13.07 2.09
C ARG A 343 3.33 -11.82 2.89
N MET A 344 3.31 -10.66 2.23
CA MET A 344 3.62 -9.38 2.87
C MET A 344 2.49 -8.89 3.78
N THR A 345 1.24 -8.96 3.32
CA THR A 345 0.10 -8.33 4.00
C THR A 345 -0.56 -9.22 5.06
N GLU A 346 -0.63 -10.54 4.82
CA GLU A 346 -1.27 -11.49 5.73
C GLU A 346 -0.25 -12.19 6.64
N ASP A 347 0.83 -12.69 6.05
CA ASP A 347 1.83 -13.45 6.81
C ASP A 347 2.88 -12.56 7.49
N GLY A 348 2.85 -11.25 7.23
CA GLY A 348 3.69 -10.25 7.86
C GLY A 348 5.18 -10.32 7.49
N LEU A 349 5.52 -11.00 6.39
CA LEU A 349 6.89 -11.05 5.89
C LEU A 349 7.32 -9.68 5.38
N SER A 350 8.60 -9.35 5.56
CA SER A 350 9.15 -8.16 4.90
C SER A 350 9.12 -8.35 3.38
N PRO A 351 9.08 -7.26 2.59
CA PRO A 351 9.13 -7.35 1.13
C PRO A 351 10.29 -8.22 0.62
N ARG A 352 11.48 -8.08 1.24
CA ARG A 352 12.66 -8.84 0.87
C ARG A 352 12.53 -10.33 1.17
N GLU A 353 11.93 -10.71 2.30
CA GLU A 353 11.70 -12.12 2.64
C GLU A 353 10.66 -12.77 1.72
N ALA A 354 9.54 -12.08 1.46
CA ALA A 354 8.51 -12.55 0.54
C ALA A 354 9.06 -12.71 -0.90
N ALA A 355 9.83 -11.74 -1.38
CA ALA A 355 10.51 -11.81 -2.67
C ALA A 355 11.50 -12.98 -2.73
N LYS A 356 12.35 -13.14 -1.71
CA LYS A 356 13.30 -14.26 -1.62
C LYS A 356 12.58 -15.60 -1.73
N GLU A 357 11.53 -15.79 -0.94
CA GLU A 357 10.78 -17.04 -0.92
C GLU A 357 10.20 -17.38 -2.31
N TRP A 358 9.62 -16.39 -2.98
CA TRP A 358 9.08 -16.58 -4.33
C TRP A 358 10.19 -16.82 -5.37
N VAL A 359 11.28 -16.05 -5.34
CA VAL A 359 12.41 -16.19 -6.28
C VAL A 359 13.06 -17.58 -6.15
N GLU A 360 13.26 -18.09 -4.95
CA GLU A 360 13.87 -19.42 -4.75
C GLU A 360 13.00 -20.55 -5.35
N LYS A 361 11.68 -20.42 -5.26
CA LYS A 361 10.70 -21.41 -5.74
C LYS A 361 10.43 -21.31 -7.24
N ASN A 362 10.54 -20.12 -7.83
CA ASN A 362 10.07 -19.82 -9.19
C ASN A 362 11.20 -19.56 -10.19
N LYS A 363 12.35 -20.25 -10.04
CA LYS A 363 13.53 -20.10 -10.93
C LYS A 363 13.22 -20.27 -12.42
N GLY A 364 12.24 -21.11 -12.77
CA GLY A 364 11.81 -21.29 -14.16
C GLY A 364 11.11 -20.06 -14.75
N VAL A 365 10.49 -19.24 -13.90
CA VAL A 365 9.76 -18.04 -14.31
C VAL A 365 10.72 -16.87 -14.51
N TRP A 366 11.59 -16.59 -13.54
CA TRP A 366 12.37 -15.34 -13.57
C TRP A 366 13.74 -15.44 -14.27
N LYS A 367 14.34 -16.64 -14.39
CA LYS A 367 15.68 -16.75 -15.01
C LYS A 367 15.71 -16.32 -16.48
N VAL A 368 14.60 -16.44 -17.19
CA VAL A 368 14.49 -15.94 -18.57
C VAL A 368 14.54 -14.41 -18.61
N TRP A 369 14.19 -13.72 -17.52
CA TRP A 369 14.28 -12.26 -17.46
C TRP A 369 15.73 -11.75 -17.45
N LEU A 370 16.69 -12.61 -17.06
CA LEU A 370 18.12 -12.32 -17.14
C LEU A 370 18.72 -12.54 -18.54
N TRP A 371 17.94 -12.97 -19.53
CA TRP A 371 18.48 -13.10 -20.88
C TRP A 371 18.80 -11.73 -21.48
N GLY A 372 20.04 -11.56 -21.92
CA GLY A 372 20.54 -10.28 -22.44
C GLY A 372 21.01 -9.28 -21.38
N THR A 373 21.07 -9.69 -20.10
CA THR A 373 21.71 -8.90 -19.03
C THR A 373 23.21 -9.13 -18.99
#